data_AF-A0A0J0VAB7-F1
#
_entry.id   AF-A0A0J0VAB7-F1
#
_cell.length_a   1.000
_cell.length_b   1.000
_cell.length_c   1.000
_cell.angle_alpha   90.00
_cell.angle_beta   90.00
_cell.angle_gamma   90.00
#
_symmetry.space_group_name_H-M   'P 1'
#
loop_
_entity.id
_entity.type
_entity.pdbx_description
1 polymer ?
#
loop_
_entity_poly.entity_id
_entity_poly.type
_entity_poly.pdbx_seq_one_letter_code
_entity_poly.pdbx_strand_id
1 'polypeptide(L)'
;MQQVQQLSIFDFLENEENEQKEGFFFTGGAMYAKVSRDKVKEIPTELGDSILYPGDFVQKLGEKARTSFKMQKGYYLRYCGMYDRALLFSVNDFVSDYYYAFYYIDRNTLLICSNAGAKDIRIEKLVKEQRICRSRRADQYL
;
A
#
# COMPACT_ATOMS: atom_id res chain seq x y z
N MET A 1 -6.31 19.55 -26.14
CA MET A 1 -6.41 19.17 -24.71
C MET A 1 -5.34 18.13 -24.45
N GLN A 2 -4.25 18.49 -23.78
CA GLN A 2 -3.21 17.53 -23.38
C GLN A 2 -3.79 16.65 -22.27
N GLN A 3 -3.89 15.34 -22.51
CA GLN A 3 -4.10 14.37 -21.43
C GLN A 3 -2.89 14.47 -20.52
N VAL A 4 -3.09 15.00 -19.31
CA VAL A 4 -2.10 14.91 -18.24
C VAL A 4 -2.06 13.42 -17.86
N GLN A 5 -1.11 12.69 -18.42
CA GLN A 5 -0.85 11.32 -18.02
C GLN A 5 -0.34 11.38 -16.58
N GLN A 6 -1.19 10.99 -15.63
CA GLN A 6 -0.81 10.92 -14.22
C GLN A 6 0.25 9.82 -14.09
N LEU A 7 1.51 10.23 -14.05
CA LEU A 7 2.62 9.34 -13.73
C LEU A 7 2.39 8.74 -12.35
N SER A 8 2.68 7.46 -12.21
CA SER A 8 2.68 6.80 -10.92
C SER A 8 3.71 7.50 -10.03
N ILE A 9 3.44 7.61 -8.72
CA ILE A 9 4.47 8.06 -7.77
C ILE A 9 5.73 7.20 -7.88
N PHE A 10 5.59 5.93 -8.29
CA PHE A 10 6.72 5.03 -8.54
C PHE A 10 7.55 5.46 -9.76
N ASP A 11 6.93 5.96 -10.82
CA ASP A 11 7.64 6.51 -11.97
C ASP A 11 8.43 7.78 -11.58
N PHE A 12 7.92 8.56 -10.63
CA PHE A 12 8.64 9.72 -10.08
C PHE A 12 9.85 9.30 -9.24
N LEU A 13 9.72 8.23 -8.46
CA LEU A 13 10.76 7.72 -7.56
C LEU A 13 11.88 6.97 -8.29
N GLU A 14 11.64 6.48 -9.51
CA GLU A 14 12.67 5.86 -10.36
C GLU A 14 13.60 6.90 -11.02
N ASN A 15 13.22 8.18 -11.06
CA ASN A 15 13.98 9.26 -11.70
C ASN A 15 14.93 10.03 -10.76
N GLU A 16 14.88 9.79 -9.44
CA GLU A 16 15.87 10.34 -8.51
C GLU A 16 16.99 9.32 -8.33
N GLU A 17 18.25 9.78 -8.38
CA GLU A 17 19.52 9.05 -8.26
C GLU A 17 19.73 8.31 -6.90
N ASN A 18 18.65 7.85 -6.25
CA ASN A 18 18.66 7.00 -5.07
C ASN A 18 18.62 5.52 -5.48
N GLU A 19 19.56 5.13 -6.35
CA GLU A 19 19.87 3.73 -6.54
C GLU A 19 20.37 3.15 -5.19
N GLN A 20 19.70 2.07 -4.75
CA GLN A 20 20.19 1.02 -3.86
C GLN A 20 19.95 1.07 -2.34
N LYS A 21 19.39 2.13 -1.72
CA LYS A 21 19.06 2.03 -0.28
C LYS A 21 17.65 1.53 -0.05
N GLU A 22 17.53 0.26 0.34
CA GLU A 22 16.30 -0.27 0.93
C GLU A 22 15.95 0.51 2.21
N GLY A 23 14.66 0.66 2.47
CA GLY A 23 14.18 1.33 3.68
C GLY A 23 12.85 2.02 3.49
N PHE A 24 12.43 2.70 4.57
CA PHE A 24 11.22 3.49 4.61
C PHE A 24 11.50 4.93 4.16
N PHE A 25 10.57 5.51 3.42
CA PHE A 25 10.63 6.90 3.00
C PHE A 25 9.22 7.50 2.90
N PHE A 26 9.13 8.82 2.79
CA PHE A 26 7.87 9.55 2.83
C PHE A 26 7.73 10.45 1.62
N THR A 27 6.61 10.35 0.91
CA THR A 27 6.26 11.26 -0.18
C THR A 27 4.75 11.41 -0.30
N GLY A 28 4.26 12.53 -0.83
CA GLY A 28 2.83 12.73 -1.09
C GLY A 28 1.89 12.52 0.12
N GLY A 29 2.39 12.70 1.36
CA GLY A 29 1.61 12.48 2.58
C GLY A 29 1.41 11.02 2.99
N ALA A 30 2.17 10.09 2.40
CA ALA A 30 2.14 8.66 2.74
C ALA A 30 3.54 8.11 3.05
N MET A 31 3.56 6.95 3.70
CA MET A 31 4.76 6.19 3.98
C MET A 31 4.90 5.06 2.98
N TYR A 32 6.11 4.90 2.47
CA TYR A 32 6.47 3.88 1.50
C TYR A 32 7.68 3.10 1.99
N ALA A 33 7.88 1.92 1.41
CA ALA A 33 9.07 1.12 1.60
C ALA A 33 9.58 0.62 0.25
N LYS A 34 10.89 0.70 0.03
CA LYS A 34 11.59 -0.02 -1.04
C LYS A 34 12.29 -1.20 -0.39
N VAL A 35 11.80 -2.41 -0.61
CA VAL A 35 12.26 -3.62 0.07
C VAL A 35 12.22 -4.78 -0.91
N SER A 36 13.31 -5.54 -1.04
CA SER A 36 13.29 -6.73 -1.89
C SER A 36 12.29 -7.77 -1.37
N ARG A 37 11.58 -8.44 -2.28
CA ARG A 37 10.49 -9.38 -1.96
C ARG A 37 10.87 -10.51 -1.03
N ASP A 38 12.09 -11.02 -1.17
CA ASP A 38 12.62 -12.11 -0.34
C ASP A 38 12.69 -11.73 1.15
N LYS A 39 12.69 -10.43 1.47
CA LYS A 39 12.68 -9.91 2.85
C LYS A 39 11.27 -9.68 3.38
N VAL A 40 10.26 -9.67 2.52
CA VAL A 40 8.86 -9.51 2.92
C VAL A 40 8.34 -10.83 3.45
N LYS A 41 7.96 -10.85 4.73
CA LYS A 41 7.41 -12.04 5.37
C LYS A 41 5.92 -12.12 5.11
N GLU A 42 5.48 -13.12 4.35
CA GLU A 42 4.08 -13.39 4.03
C GLU A 42 3.30 -13.97 5.23
N ILE A 43 3.11 -13.15 6.28
CA ILE A 43 2.47 -13.56 7.53
C ILE A 43 1.02 -13.06 7.56
N PRO A 44 0.02 -13.92 7.79
CA PRO A 44 -1.35 -13.48 8.07
C PRO A 44 -1.40 -12.59 9.31
N THR A 45 -2.09 -11.46 9.22
CA THR A 45 -2.11 -10.45 10.29
C THR A 45 -3.52 -10.18 10.77
N GLU A 46 -3.74 -10.22 12.09
CA GLU A 46 -4.99 -9.78 12.69
C GLU A 46 -5.19 -8.27 12.51
N LEU A 47 -6.30 -7.87 11.89
CA LEU A 47 -6.61 -6.47 11.63
C LEU A 47 -8.11 -6.23 11.70
N GLY A 48 -8.54 -5.43 12.68
CA GLY A 48 -9.95 -5.22 13.00
C GLY A 48 -10.64 -6.51 13.43
N ASP A 49 -11.76 -6.84 12.83
CA ASP A 49 -12.58 -8.03 13.11
C ASP A 49 -12.18 -9.27 12.29
N SER A 50 -11.11 -9.18 11.48
CA SER A 50 -10.71 -10.23 10.56
C SER A 50 -9.19 -10.47 10.55
N ILE A 51 -8.77 -11.52 9.85
CA ILE A 51 -7.36 -11.82 9.59
C ILE A 51 -7.08 -11.43 8.15
N LEU A 52 -6.13 -10.54 7.90
CA LEU A 52 -5.67 -10.14 6.57
C LEU A 52 -4.58 -11.12 6.08
N TYR A 53 -4.84 -11.81 4.97
CA TYR A 53 -3.90 -12.77 4.38
C TYR A 53 -3.13 -12.14 3.21
N PRO A 54 -1.84 -12.49 3.01
CA PRO A 54 -1.11 -12.05 1.83
C PRO A 54 -1.89 -12.37 0.55
N GLY A 55 -2.00 -11.37 -0.34
CA GLY A 55 -2.85 -11.42 -1.53
C GLY A 55 -4.26 -10.84 -1.35
N ASP A 56 -4.74 -10.64 -0.12
CA ASP A 56 -6.02 -9.96 0.11
C ASP A 56 -5.96 -8.50 -0.35
N PHE A 57 -7.08 -8.02 -0.88
CA PHE A 57 -7.22 -6.66 -1.36
C PHE A 57 -8.15 -5.84 -0.47
N VAL A 58 -7.78 -4.59 -0.23
CA VAL A 58 -8.59 -3.62 0.51
C VAL A 58 -8.59 -2.29 -0.23
N GLN A 59 -9.75 -1.64 -0.35
CA GLN A 59 -9.83 -0.29 -0.93
C GLN A 59 -9.63 0.80 0.12
N LYS A 60 -9.99 0.50 1.37
CA LYS A 60 -10.00 1.46 2.47
C LYS A 60 -9.50 0.80 3.74
N LEU A 61 -8.58 1.47 4.42
CA LEU A 61 -8.15 1.17 5.78
C LEU A 61 -8.69 2.25 6.71
N GLY A 62 -9.42 1.83 7.74
CA GLY A 62 -9.97 2.70 8.78
C GLY A 62 -11.35 3.28 8.48
N GLU A 63 -12.04 3.68 9.54
CA GLU A 63 -13.47 3.98 9.49
C GLU A 63 -13.78 5.46 9.28
N LYS A 64 -13.22 6.32 10.13
CA LYS A 64 -13.52 7.76 10.11
C LYS A 64 -12.80 8.43 8.95
N ALA A 65 -13.48 9.32 8.22
CA ALA A 65 -12.91 9.99 7.04
C ALA A 65 -11.54 10.65 7.34
N ARG A 66 -11.44 11.33 8.49
CA ARG A 66 -10.20 12.02 8.90
C ARG A 66 -9.04 11.07 9.24
N THR A 67 -9.31 9.83 9.66
CA THR A 67 -8.29 8.85 10.08
C THR A 67 -8.11 7.71 9.08
N SER A 68 -8.99 7.58 8.09
CA SER A 68 -8.90 6.53 7.08
C SER A 68 -7.87 6.83 6.00
N PHE A 69 -7.36 5.77 5.40
CA PHE A 69 -6.63 5.77 4.14
C PHE A 69 -7.50 5.08 3.09
N LYS A 70 -7.86 5.79 2.02
CA LYS A 70 -8.80 5.30 1.00
C LYS A 70 -8.19 5.48 -0.39
N MET A 71 -8.13 4.38 -1.14
CA MET A 71 -7.74 4.42 -2.55
C MET A 71 -8.86 5.02 -3.41
N GLN A 72 -8.45 5.64 -4.52
CA GLN A 72 -9.41 6.05 -5.55
C GLN A 72 -10.13 4.84 -6.13
N LYS A 73 -11.35 5.05 -6.65
CA LYS A 73 -12.16 3.99 -7.23
C LYS A 73 -11.38 3.29 -8.36
N GLY A 74 -11.32 1.96 -8.33
CA GLY A 74 -10.56 1.15 -9.28
C GLY A 74 -9.12 0.85 -8.86
N TYR A 75 -8.65 1.40 -7.73
CA TYR A 75 -7.37 1.08 -7.11
C TYR A 75 -7.56 0.41 -5.75
N TYR A 76 -6.69 -0.54 -5.45
CA TYR A 76 -6.76 -1.34 -4.24
C TYR A 76 -5.37 -1.61 -3.71
N LEU A 77 -5.29 -1.76 -2.39
CA LEU A 77 -4.09 -2.16 -1.67
C LEU A 77 -4.11 -3.69 -1.53
N ARG A 78 -3.15 -4.36 -2.17
CA ARG A 78 -2.90 -5.78 -1.99
C ARG A 78 -1.94 -5.97 -0.83
N TYR A 79 -2.37 -6.66 0.22
CA TYR A 79 -1.48 -6.99 1.32
C TYR A 79 -0.39 -7.95 0.84
N CYS A 80 0.88 -7.59 1.05
CA CYS A 80 2.03 -8.38 0.60
C CYS A 80 2.73 -9.10 1.75
N GLY A 81 2.54 -8.64 2.99
CA GLY A 81 3.18 -9.21 4.17
C GLY A 81 3.75 -8.14 5.09
N MET A 82 4.70 -8.54 5.91
CA MET A 82 5.36 -7.69 6.90
C MET A 82 6.86 -7.54 6.62
N TYR A 83 7.36 -6.33 6.84
CA TYR A 83 8.80 -6.06 6.94
C TYR A 83 9.05 -5.20 8.18
N ASP A 84 9.99 -5.61 9.02
CA ASP A 84 10.21 -5.10 10.38
C ASP A 84 8.90 -5.07 11.20
N ARG A 85 8.30 -3.88 11.35
CA ARG A 85 7.04 -3.63 12.07
C ARG A 85 5.97 -3.02 11.17
N ALA A 86 6.17 -3.01 9.86
CA ALA A 86 5.24 -2.42 8.91
C ALA A 86 4.51 -3.49 8.09
N LEU A 87 3.20 -3.28 7.93
CA LEU A 87 2.41 -3.96 6.91
C LEU A 87 2.69 -3.31 5.56
N LEU A 88 3.03 -4.14 4.58
CA LEU A 88 3.35 -3.70 3.23
C LEU A 88 2.21 -4.00 2.27
N PHE A 89 1.87 -3.03 1.44
CA PHE A 89 0.81 -3.12 0.46
C PHE A 89 1.28 -2.66 -0.92
N SER A 90 1.00 -3.44 -1.95
CA SER A 90 1.22 -3.04 -3.34
C SER A 90 -0.07 -2.52 -3.96
N VAL A 91 0.00 -1.52 -4.84
CA VAL A 91 -1.17 -0.98 -5.55
C VAL A 91 -1.24 -1.58 -6.94
N ASN A 92 -2.22 -2.46 -7.17
CA ASN A 92 -2.51 -3.05 -8.47
C ASN A 92 -1.29 -3.66 -9.20
N ASP A 93 -0.22 -3.96 -8.47
CA ASP A 93 1.04 -4.44 -9.01
C ASP A 93 1.53 -5.70 -8.29
N PHE A 94 2.24 -6.50 -9.08
CA PHE A 94 2.82 -7.78 -8.70
C PHE A 94 4.29 -7.85 -9.06
N VAL A 95 4.91 -6.78 -9.56
CA VAL A 95 6.31 -6.79 -10.03
C VAL A 95 7.23 -5.83 -9.26
N SER A 96 6.75 -4.66 -8.83
CA SER A 96 7.57 -3.69 -8.10
C SER A 96 7.94 -4.15 -6.68
N ASP A 97 9.06 -3.63 -6.20
CA ASP A 97 9.59 -3.73 -4.83
C ASP A 97 9.27 -2.48 -3.99
N TYR A 98 8.37 -1.65 -4.50
CA TYR A 98 7.84 -0.49 -3.80
C TYR A 98 6.46 -0.79 -3.21
N TYR A 99 6.31 -0.45 -1.93
CA TYR A 99 5.10 -0.72 -1.16
C TYR A 99 4.62 0.53 -0.44
N TYR A 100 3.31 0.66 -0.28
CA TYR A 100 2.75 1.45 0.81
C TYR A 100 3.05 0.72 2.12
N ALA A 101 3.53 1.47 3.10
CA ALA A 101 3.88 0.93 4.39
C ALA A 101 3.00 1.54 5.48
N PHE A 102 2.57 0.71 6.42
CA PHE A 102 1.83 1.12 7.60
C PHE A 102 2.42 0.42 8.81
N TYR A 103 2.91 1.17 9.80
CA TYR A 103 3.40 0.56 11.03
C TYR A 103 2.23 -0.14 11.75
N TYR A 104 2.46 -1.40 12.10
CA TYR A 104 1.53 -2.22 12.86
C TYR A 104 1.79 -2.03 14.35
N ILE A 105 0.85 -1.34 15.02
CA ILE A 105 0.95 -1.11 16.47
C ILE A 105 0.23 -2.22 17.21
N ASP A 106 -1.02 -2.47 16.82
CA ASP A 106 -1.87 -3.52 17.36
C ASP A 106 -2.97 -3.90 16.35
N ARG A 107 -3.80 -4.88 16.71
CA ARG A 107 -4.91 -5.40 15.90
C ARG A 107 -5.85 -4.31 15.37
N ASN A 108 -6.03 -3.19 16.06
CA ASN A 108 -6.97 -2.15 15.69
C ASN A 108 -6.30 -0.86 15.23
N THR A 109 -4.96 -0.81 15.22
CA THR A 109 -4.21 0.44 15.07
C THR A 109 -3.04 0.26 14.11
N LEU A 110 -3.16 0.97 12.98
CA LEU A 110 -2.04 1.22 12.09
C LEU A 110 -1.56 2.67 12.25
N LEU A 111 -0.29 2.90 11.97
CA LEU A 111 0.29 4.23 11.95
C LEU A 111 0.89 4.50 10.58
N ILE A 112 0.47 5.60 9.95
CA ILE A 112 1.09 6.13 8.74
C ILE A 112 1.87 7.39 9.09
N CYS A 113 3.12 7.44 8.65
CA CYS A 113 3.99 8.59 8.86
C CYS A 113 4.18 9.38 7.56
N SER A 114 4.46 10.66 7.71
CA SER A 114 4.78 11.57 6.62
C SER A 114 5.77 12.62 7.12
N ASN A 115 6.26 13.45 6.20
CA ASN A 115 7.11 14.59 6.56
C ASN A 115 6.40 15.63 7.46
N ALA A 116 5.06 15.61 7.53
CA ALA A 116 4.26 16.51 8.36
C ALA A 116 3.89 15.91 9.73
N GLY A 117 4.31 14.67 10.02
CA GLY A 117 3.97 13.96 11.25
C GLY A 117 3.33 12.59 10.99
N ALA A 118 2.81 12.00 12.06
CA ALA A 118 2.23 10.67 12.06
C ALA A 118 0.73 10.71 12.34
N LYS A 119 0.00 9.76 11.77
CA LYS A 119 -1.45 9.66 11.85
C LYS A 119 -1.86 8.23 12.15
N ASP A 120 -2.71 8.08 13.17
CA ASP A 120 -3.31 6.80 13.52
C ASP A 120 -4.49 6.47 12.61
N ILE A 121 -4.55 5.21 12.20
CA ILE A 121 -5.63 4.61 11.41
C ILE A 121 -6.26 3.55 12.29
N ARG A 122 -7.48 3.83 12.75
CA ARG A 122 -8.26 2.92 13.59
C ARG A 122 -9.16 2.04 12.73
N ILE A 123 -9.06 0.73 12.93
CA ILE A 123 -9.77 -0.30 12.17
C ILE A 123 -10.47 -1.22 13.16
N GLU A 124 -11.80 -1.14 13.27
CA GLU A 124 -12.59 -2.13 13.99
C GLU A 124 -13.12 -3.17 13.00
N LYS A 125 -13.54 -2.72 11.81
CA LYS A 125 -14.01 -3.60 10.74
C LYS A 125 -13.10 -3.58 9.51
N LEU A 126 -12.65 -4.75 9.08
CA LEU A 126 -11.87 -4.92 7.85
C LEU A 126 -12.78 -5.33 6.68
N VAL A 127 -12.86 -4.48 5.66
CA VAL A 127 -13.59 -4.78 4.42
C VAL A 127 -12.61 -5.24 3.35
N LYS A 128 -12.62 -6.53 3.07
CA LYS A 128 -11.85 -7.14 1.99
C LYS A 128 -12.65 -7.15 0.70
N GLU A 129 -11.98 -6.91 -0.41
CA GLU A 129 -12.57 -6.98 -1.73
C GLU A 129 -12.33 -8.37 -2.32
N GLN A 130 -13.41 -9.15 -2.39
CA GLN A 130 -13.39 -10.44 -3.07
C GLN A 130 -13.45 -10.18 -4.57
N ARG A 131 -12.31 -10.40 -5.25
CA ARG A 131 -12.08 -10.38 -6.71
C ARG A 131 -11.47 -9.10 -7.26
N ILE A 132 -10.14 -9.14 -7.42
CA ILE A 132 -9.45 -8.35 -8.45
C ILE A 132 -8.55 -9.31 -9.22
N CYS A 133 -9.18 -10.25 -9.92
CA CYS A 133 -8.56 -10.93 -11.05
C CYS A 133 -9.27 -10.44 -12.31
N ARG A 134 -8.94 -9.23 -12.75
CA ARG A 134 -9.16 -8.78 -14.12
C ARG A 134 -7.95 -7.99 -14.57
N SER A 135 -7.06 -8.70 -15.25
CA SER A 135 -6.11 -8.17 -16.22
C SER A 135 -6.66 -6.89 -16.89
N ARG A 136 -5.92 -5.80 -16.75
CA ARG A 136 -5.91 -4.71 -17.75
C ARG A 136 -4.55 -4.71 -18.43
N ARG A 137 -4.20 -5.79 -19.14
CA ARG A 137 -3.18 -5.77 -20.19
C ARG A 137 -3.53 -6.81 -21.26
N ALA A 138 -4.45 -6.43 -22.13
CA ALA A 138 -4.46 -6.68 -23.56
C ALA A 138 -5.26 -5.51 -24.16
N ASP A 139 -4.97 -5.06 -25.37
CA ASP A 139 -5.60 -3.93 -26.06
C ASP A 139 -5.07 -2.53 -25.73
N GLN A 140 -3.75 -2.33 -25.77
CA GLN A 140 -3.17 -1.06 -26.25
C GLN A 140 -1.81 -1.29 -26.94
N TYR A 141 -1.76 -2.20 -27.91
CA TYR A 141 -0.72 -2.24 -28.96
C TYR A 141 -1.28 -2.99 -30.18
N LEU A 142 -2.19 -2.33 -30.91
CA LEU A 142 -2.48 -2.61 -32.32
C LEU A 142 -2.61 -1.25 -33.03
#